data_AF-A0A3E2BKQ3-F1
#
_entry.id   AF-A0A3E2BKQ3-F1
#
_cell.length_a   1.000
_cell.length_b   1.000
_cell.length_c   1.000
_cell.angle_alpha   90.00
_cell.angle_beta   90.00
_cell.angle_gamma   90.00
#
_symmetry.space_group_name_H-M   'P 1'
#
loop_
_entity.id
_entity.type
_entity.pdbx_description
1 polymer ?
#
loop_
_entity_poly.entity_id
_entity_poly.type
_entity_poly.pdbx_seq_one_letter_code
_entity_poly.pdbx_strand_id
1 'polypeptide(L)' 'MRTARLIVLIMVVILLAIIIIQNREPVKTHFLLATVEMPHILLLLITAAAGFVAGVMVALLSERKRAKKEKLSQQQP' A
#
# COMPACT_ATOMS: atom_id res chain seq x y z
N MET A 1 -17.17 10.49 -9.22
CA MET A 1 -15.85 10.37 -8.53
C MET A 1 -15.67 9.10 -7.70
N ARG A 2 -16.70 8.60 -6.98
CA ARG A 2 -16.58 7.38 -6.15
C ARG A 2 -16.25 6.12 -6.96
N THR A 3 -16.86 5.96 -8.13
CA THR A 3 -16.60 4.87 -9.07
C THR A 3 -15.17 4.90 -9.63
N ALA A 4 -14.67 6.07 -10.04
CA ALA A 4 -13.28 6.22 -10.51
C ALA A 4 -12.25 5.83 -9.44
N ARG A 5 -12.50 6.18 -8.17
CA ARG A 5 -11.64 5.77 -7.05
C ARG A 5 -11.65 4.25 -6.82
N LEU A 6 -12.82 3.63 -6.97
CA LEU A 6 -12.98 2.17 -6.88
C LEU A 6 -12.24 1.45 -8.02
N ILE A 7 -12.34 1.97 -9.23
CA ILE A 7 -11.63 1.43 -10.40
C ILE A 7 -10.12 1.50 -10.20
N VAL A 8 -9.59 2.64 -9.75
CA VAL A 8 -8.17 2.81 -9.44
C VAL A 8 -7.73 1.85 -8.34
N LEU A 9 -8.52 1.69 -7.28
CA LEU A 9 -8.20 0.76 -6.19
C LEU A 9 -8.11 -0.69 -6.70
N ILE A 10 -9.10 -1.14 -7.48
CA ILE A 10 -9.12 -2.49 -8.07
C ILE A 10 -7.91 -2.67 -8.98
N MET A 11 -7.58 -1.67 -9.81
CA MET A 11 -6.44 -1.72 -10.71
C MET A 11 -5.12 -1.87 -9.94
N VAL A 12 -4.95 -1.13 -8.85
CA VAL A 12 -3.78 -1.22 -7.97
C VAL A 12 -3.67 -2.61 -7.32
N VAL A 13 -4.78 -3.18 -6.83
CA VAL A 13 -4.79 -4.53 -6.24
C VAL A 13 -4.38 -5.59 -7.27
N ILE A 14 -4.90 -5.51 -8.49
CA ILE A 14 -4.55 -6.42 -9.58
C ILE A 14 -3.07 -6.27 -9.94
N LEU A 15 -2.56 -5.03 -10.05
CA LEU A 15 -1.16 -4.77 -10.34
C LEU A 15 -0.25 -5.34 -9.26
N LEU A 16 -0.62 -5.17 -7.98
CA LEU A 16 0.10 -5.78 -6.87
C LEU A 16 0.14 -7.30 -7.01
N ALA A 17 -1.02 -7.94 -7.23
CA ALA A 17 -1.13 -9.39 -7.42
C ALA A 17 -0.19 -9.90 -8.52
N ILE A 18 -0.17 -9.20 -9.66
CA ILE A 18 0.72 -9.49 -10.78
C ILE A 18 2.19 -9.36 -10.37
N ILE A 19 2.58 -8.26 -9.72
CA ILE A 19 3.95 -8.06 -9.25
C ILE A 19 4.31 -9.18 -8.25
N ILE A 20 3.42 -9.60 -7.33
CA ILE A 20 3.64 -10.72 -6.40
C ILE A 20 3.98 -11.99 -7.17
N ILE A 21 3.16 -12.33 -8.17
CA ILE A 21 3.27 -13.56 -8.95
C ILE A 21 4.52 -13.55 -9.84
N GLN A 22 4.82 -12.42 -10.48
CA GLN A 22 6.00 -12.28 -11.33
C GLN A 22 7.30 -12.31 -10.53
N ASN A 23 7.33 -11.69 -9.34
CA ASN A 23 8.49 -11.70 -8.47
C ASN A 23 8.47 -12.93 -7.54
N ARG A 24 8.00 -14.09 -8.00
CA ARG A 24 8.19 -15.36 -7.29
C ARG A 24 9.51 -16.05 -7.64
N GLU A 25 10.30 -15.47 -8.52
CA GLU A 25 11.64 -15.98 -8.80
C GLU A 25 12.52 -15.91 -7.55
N PRO A 26 13.16 -17.01 -7.14
CA PRO A 26 14.03 -17.02 -5.97
C PRO A 26 15.25 -16.11 -6.21
N VAL A 27 15.49 -15.17 -5.30
CA VAL A 27 16.72 -14.38 -5.35
C VAL A 27 17.83 -15.23 -4.77
N LYS A 28 18.81 -15.53 -5.60
CA LYS A 28 20.07 -16.08 -5.13
C LYS A 28 20.86 -14.95 -4.48
N THR A 29 20.75 -14.84 -3.15
CA THR A 29 21.64 -13.97 -2.39
C THR A 29 22.94 -14.74 -2.13
N HIS A 30 23.99 -14.35 -2.84
CA HIS A 30 25.34 -14.87 -2.63
C HIS A 30 26.00 -14.10 -1.49
N PHE A 31 26.12 -14.73 -0.32
CA PHE A 31 27.06 -14.31 0.70
C PHE A 31 28.44 -14.88 0.39
N LEU A 32 29.50 -14.24 0.90
CA LEU A 32 30.90 -14.65 0.69
C LEU A 32 31.21 -16.12 1.03
N LEU A 33 30.39 -16.76 1.87
CA LEU A 33 30.58 -18.15 2.34
C LEU A 33 29.36 -19.06 2.09
N ALA A 34 28.22 -18.51 1.66
CA ALA A 34 26.98 -19.27 1.52
C ALA A 34 26.02 -18.59 0.53
N THR A 35 25.34 -19.38 -0.29
CA THR A 35 24.23 -18.87 -1.11
C THR A 35 22.93 -19.19 -0.38
N VAL A 36 22.19 -18.16 0.01
CA VAL A 36 20.86 -18.33 0.60
C VAL A 36 19.85 -17.91 -0.45
N GLU A 37 18.89 -18.78 -0.73
CA GLU A 37 17.74 -18.42 -1.58
C GLU A 37 16.71 -17.74 -0.69
N MET A 38 16.62 -16.40 -0.77
CA MET A 38 15.52 -15.67 -0.13
C MET A 38 14.33 -15.61 -1.08
N PRO A 39 13.12 -15.99 -0.63
CA PRO A 39 11.92 -15.87 -1.45
C PRO A 39 11.54 -14.38 -1.59
N HIS A 40 11.56 -13.86 -2.82
CA HIS A 40 11.16 -12.49 -3.15
C HIS A 40 9.76 -12.09 -2.65
N ILE A 41 8.88 -13.07 -2.43
CA ILE A 41 7.56 -12.91 -1.81
C ILE A 41 7.63 -12.12 -0.49
N LEU A 42 8.71 -12.28 0.29
CA LEU A 42 8.87 -11.61 1.58
C LEU A 42 9.06 -10.09 1.40
N LEU A 43 9.89 -9.68 0.43
CA LEU A 43 10.09 -8.28 0.08
C LEU A 43 8.76 -7.67 -0.37
N LEU A 44 8.01 -8.41 -1.17
CA LEU A 44 6.76 -7.95 -1.74
C LEU A 44 5.63 -7.81 -0.71
N LEU A 45 5.58 -8.73 0.25
CA LEU A 45 4.72 -8.61 1.42
C LEU A 45 5.07 -7.37 2.26
N ILE A 46 6.37 -7.10 2.48
CA ILE A 46 6.83 -5.92 3.22
C ILE A 46 6.43 -4.63 2.47
N THR A 47 6.67 -4.56 1.17
CA THR A 47 6.33 -3.37 0.36
C THR A 47 4.81 -3.17 0.32
N ALA A 48 4.02 -4.24 0.19
CA ALA A 48 2.56 -4.18 0.26
C ALA A 48 2.05 -3.71 1.62
N ALA A 49 2.60 -4.25 2.71
CA ALA A 49 2.25 -3.85 4.07
C ALA A 49 2.59 -2.38 4.34
N ALA A 50 3.79 -1.93 3.93
CA ALA A 50 4.22 -0.54 4.08
C ALA A 50 3.30 0.41 3.30
N GLY A 51 2.98 0.08 2.04
CA GLY A 51 2.05 0.85 1.21
C GLY A 51 0.64 0.89 1.80
N PHE A 52 0.15 -0.23 2.33
CA PHE A 52 -1.16 -0.30 2.99
C PHE A 52 -1.22 0.57 4.25
N VAL A 53 -0.23 0.46 5.14
CA VAL A 53 -0.14 1.28 6.37
C VAL A 53 -0.09 2.77 6.01
N ALA A 54 0.72 3.16 5.04
CA ALA A 54 0.79 4.54 4.57
C ALA A 54 -0.57 5.03 4.02
N GLY A 55 -1.26 4.20 3.21
CA GLY A 55 -2.58 4.50 2.67
C GLY A 55 -3.65 4.68 3.75
N VAL A 56 -3.69 3.80 4.75
CA VAL A 56 -4.59 3.91 5.91
C VAL A 56 -4.31 5.19 6.69
N MET A 57 -3.04 5.51 6.93
CA MET A 57 -2.65 6.70 7.68
C MET A 57 -3.09 7.99 6.96
N VAL A 58 -2.93 8.06 5.64
CA VAL A 58 -3.44 9.18 4.81
C VAL A 58 -4.96 9.28 4.88
N ALA A 59 -5.69 8.16 4.81
CA ALA A 59 -7.15 8.14 4.88
C ALA A 59 -7.66 8.68 6.23
N LEU A 60 -7.08 8.21 7.34
CA LEU A 60 -7.44 8.66 8.69
C LEU A 60 -7.16 10.16 8.91
N LEU A 61 -6.05 10.67 8.38
CA LEU A 61 -5.72 12.10 8.44
C LEU A 61 -6.69 12.96 7.61
N SER A 62 -7.13 12.46 6.45
CA SER A 62 -8.12 13.14 5.60
C SER A 62 -9.49 13.23 6.27
N GLU A 63 -9.96 12.14 6.89
CA GLU A 63 -11.21 12.08 7.67
C GLU A 63 -11.18 13.08 8.83
N ARG A 64 -10.09 13.11 9.60
CA ARG A 64 -9.89 14.09 10.70
C ARG A 64 -9.95 15.54 10.20
N LYS A 65 -9.34 15.84 9.05
CA LYS A 65 -9.39 17.18 8.45
C LYS A 65 -10.82 17.57 8.03
N ARG A 66 -11.60 16.64 7.48
CA ARG A 66 -13.00 16.89 7.11
C ARG A 66 -13.85 17.16 8.35
N ALA A 67 -13.74 16.32 9.38
CA ALA A 67 -14.47 16.50 10.64
C ALA A 67 -14.14 17.84 11.33
N LYS A 68 -12.87 18.28 11.27
CA LYS A 68 -12.46 19.59 11.82
C LYS A 68 -13.06 20.76 11.03
N LYS A 69 -13.08 20.67 9.69
CA LYS A 69 -13.63 21.71 8.81
C LYS A 69 -15.14 21.87 8.99
N GLU A 70 -15.85 20.77 9.19
CA GLU A 70 -17.30 20.74 9.39
C GLU A 70 -17.70 21.41 10.72
N LYS A 71 -16.96 21.15 11.81
CA LYS A 71 -17.16 21.85 13.09
C LYS A 71 -16.86 23.35 13.03
N LEU A 72 -15.85 23.75 12.25
CA LEU A 72 -15.48 25.17 12.10
C LEU A 72 -16.51 25.95 11.26
N SER A 73 -17.13 25.31 10.27
CA SER A 73 -18.19 25.91 9.43
C SER A 73 -19.54 26.03 10.14
N GLN A 74 -19.79 25.22 11.19
CA GLN A 74 -20.98 25.33 12.04
C GLN A 74 -20.82 26.35 13.18
N GLN A 75 -19.61 26.87 13.40
CA GLN A 75 -19.31 27.87 14.44
C GLN A 75 -19.21 29.32 13.91
N GLN A 76 -19.41 29.54 12.60
CA GLN A 76 -19.54 30.89 12.03
C GLN A 76 -21.04 31.26 11.95
N PRO A 77 -21.52 32.23 12.76
CA PRO A 77 -22.89 32.75 12.66
C PRO A 77 -23.10 33.61 11.42
#